data_AF-S9UZ78-F1
#
_entry.id   AF-S9UZ78-F1
#
_cell.length_a   1.000
_cell.length_b   1.000
_cell.length_c   1.000
_cell.angle_alpha   90.00
_cell.angle_beta   90.00
_cell.angle_gamma   90.00
#
_symmetry.space_group_name_H-M   'P 1'
#
loop_
_entity.id
_entity.type
_entity.pdbx_description
1 polymer ?
#
loop_
_entity_poly.entity_id
_entity_poly.type
_entity_poly.pdbx_seq_one_letter_code
_entity_poly.pdbx_strand_id
1 'polypeptide(L)'
;MARLLEQGGRINNEALQLSFPYHCGGEQALRRFLDATADACALFPPRRGPAAATQHGTKVLTRYGLATSVGVAAAGASLHVPALLWHPSGAPAACLAPLLHGTALLPVGHHKLAYNGPTAACAVLTREDPRLYMTDGPLDTTAWLTEGLFGVRPGSAWGRAGEGWVVLGVGYSAAESEMDLCVSHEQSGDVRLADDVHMQ
;
A
#
# COMPACT_ATOMS: atom_id res chain seq x y z
N MET A 1 -3.81 7.97 -14.62
CA MET A 1 -2.61 8.80 -14.92
C MET A 1 -2.88 10.30 -14.92
N ALA A 2 -3.85 10.82 -15.68
CA ALA A 2 -4.07 12.28 -15.83
C ALA A 2 -4.18 13.06 -14.50
N ARG A 3 -4.94 12.53 -13.53
CA ARG A 3 -5.12 13.14 -12.20
C ARG A 3 -3.84 13.18 -11.34
N LEU A 4 -2.97 12.17 -11.48
CA LEU A 4 -1.68 12.11 -10.78
C LEU A 4 -0.67 13.11 -11.36
N LEU A 5 -0.71 13.33 -12.67
CA LEU A 5 0.11 14.34 -13.34
C LEU A 5 -0.36 15.76 -12.99
N GLU A 6 -1.67 16.00 -12.94
CA GLU A 6 -2.27 17.25 -12.48
C GLU A 6 -1.92 17.55 -11.01
N GLN A 7 -2.01 16.55 -10.13
CA GLN A 7 -1.56 16.66 -8.74
C GLN A 7 -0.06 16.92 -8.65
N GLY A 8 0.73 16.29 -9.51
CA GLY A 8 2.17 16.52 -9.61
C GLY A 8 2.54 17.97 -9.91
N GLY A 9 1.76 18.65 -10.75
CA GLY A 9 1.96 20.07 -11.07
C GLY A 9 1.69 21.04 -9.91
N ARG A 10 1.04 20.57 -8.82
CA ARG A 10 0.76 21.36 -7.62
C ARG A 10 1.84 21.22 -6.54
N ILE A 11 2.82 20.34 -6.74
CA ILE A 11 3.94 20.14 -5.83
C ILE A 11 4.86 21.35 -5.93
N ASN A 12 5.26 21.90 -4.79
CA ASN A 12 6.24 22.98 -4.77
C ASN A 12 7.63 22.41 -5.12
N ASN A 13 8.12 22.69 -6.33
CA ASN A 13 9.45 22.24 -6.78
C ASN A 13 10.61 22.95 -6.04
N GLU A 14 10.33 24.07 -5.37
CA GLU A 14 11.26 24.80 -4.50
C GLU A 14 11.18 24.35 -3.03
N ALA A 15 10.26 23.44 -2.70
CA ALA A 15 10.29 22.76 -1.41
C ALA A 15 11.57 21.94 -1.25
N LEU A 16 11.90 21.62 -0.01
CA LEU A 16 13.15 20.99 0.36
C LEU A 16 13.39 19.69 -0.43
N GLN A 17 14.29 19.77 -1.41
CA GLN A 17 14.68 18.63 -2.22
C GLN A 17 15.61 17.74 -1.43
N LEU A 18 15.11 16.58 -1.04
CA LEU A 18 15.88 15.59 -0.32
C LEU A 18 16.27 14.45 -1.27
N SER A 19 17.56 14.35 -1.55
CA SER A 19 18.13 13.22 -2.31
C SER A 19 18.69 12.21 -1.32
N PHE A 20 18.22 10.96 -1.38
CA PHE A 20 18.70 9.91 -0.48
C PHE A 20 19.41 8.81 -1.26
N PRO A 21 20.70 8.53 -0.97
CA PRO A 21 21.33 7.30 -1.42
C PRO A 21 20.65 6.13 -0.71
N TYR A 22 20.29 5.12 -1.49
CA TYR A 22 19.54 3.97 -1.01
C TYR A 22 20.37 2.69 -1.14
N HIS A 23 20.32 1.88 -0.09
CA HIS A 23 20.88 0.54 -0.06
C HIS A 23 19.86 -0.38 0.63
N CYS A 24 19.22 -1.28 -0.12
CA CYS A 24 18.56 -2.45 0.47
C CYS A 24 19.05 -3.70 -0.25
N GLY A 25 19.55 -4.67 0.53
CA GLY A 25 19.82 -6.01 0.01
C GLY A 25 20.86 -6.09 -1.11
N GLY A 26 21.76 -5.12 -1.23
CA GLY A 26 22.84 -5.10 -2.25
C GLY A 26 22.55 -4.29 -3.51
N GLU A 27 21.30 -3.85 -3.73
CA GLU A 27 20.92 -2.99 -4.86
C GLU A 27 20.81 -1.51 -4.48
N GLN A 28 21.16 -0.62 -5.41
CA GLN A 28 21.12 0.84 -5.25
C GLN A 28 20.03 1.44 -6.13
N ALA A 29 19.16 2.28 -5.56
CA ALA A 29 18.20 3.07 -6.32
C ALA A 29 17.99 4.45 -5.67
N LEU A 30 18.43 5.51 -6.33
CA LEU A 30 18.24 6.87 -5.82
C LEU A 30 16.76 7.26 -5.94
N ARG A 31 16.09 7.53 -4.82
CA ARG A 31 14.83 8.26 -4.80
C ARG A 31 15.04 9.66 -4.27
N ARG A 32 14.55 10.63 -5.04
CA ARG A 32 14.54 12.04 -4.66
C ARG A 32 13.13 12.38 -4.19
N PHE A 33 12.99 12.89 -2.99
CA PHE A 33 11.72 13.39 -2.47
C PHE A 33 11.74 14.93 -2.55
N LEU A 34 10.68 15.50 -3.09
CA LEU A 34 10.56 16.93 -3.36
C LEU A 34 9.92 17.67 -2.19
N ASP A 35 8.96 17.05 -1.51
CA ASP A 35 8.20 17.68 -0.44
C ASP A 35 7.60 16.64 0.51
N ALA A 36 7.79 16.81 1.82
CA ALA A 36 7.25 15.94 2.87
C ALA A 36 6.27 16.69 3.80
N THR A 37 5.89 17.92 3.46
CA THR A 37 4.93 18.72 4.23
C THR A 37 3.55 18.07 4.21
N ALA A 38 2.75 18.36 5.25
CA ALA A 38 1.39 17.86 5.34
C ALA A 38 0.54 18.30 4.13
N ASP A 39 0.75 19.52 3.64
CA ASP A 39 0.03 20.07 2.48
C ASP A 39 0.36 19.32 1.20
N ALA A 40 1.64 19.01 0.95
CA ALA A 40 2.05 18.21 -0.20
C ALA A 40 1.54 16.77 -0.12
N CYS A 41 1.63 16.14 1.05
CA CYS A 41 1.10 14.81 1.29
C CYS A 41 -0.43 14.75 1.11
N ALA A 42 -1.15 15.81 1.47
CA ALA A 42 -2.60 15.92 1.31
C ALA A 42 -3.04 15.99 -0.16
N LEU A 43 -2.14 16.32 -1.10
CA LEU A 43 -2.42 16.26 -2.55
C LEU A 43 -2.64 14.82 -3.05
N PHE A 44 -2.23 13.82 -2.27
CA PHE A 44 -2.35 12.39 -2.57
C PHE A 44 -3.35 11.72 -1.63
N PRO A 45 -4.63 12.12 -1.60
CA PRO A 45 -5.59 11.54 -0.67
C PRO A 45 -5.74 10.04 -0.90
N PRO A 46 -5.93 9.23 0.15
CA PRO A 46 -6.12 7.80 0.00
C PRO A 46 -7.41 7.55 -0.79
N ARG A 47 -7.40 6.57 -1.69
CA ARG A 47 -8.62 6.17 -2.41
C ARG A 47 -9.67 5.59 -1.47
N ARG A 48 -9.20 4.86 -0.45
CA ARG A 48 -9.97 4.32 0.68
C ARG A 48 -9.09 4.35 1.93
N GLY A 49 -9.67 4.69 3.07
CA GLY A 49 -8.97 4.87 4.33
C GLY A 49 -8.98 6.33 4.82
N PRO A 50 -8.52 6.60 6.05
CA PRO A 50 -8.51 7.94 6.64
C PRO A 50 -7.41 8.82 6.02
N ALA A 51 -7.62 10.14 5.94
CA ALA A 51 -6.63 11.09 5.42
C ALA A 51 -5.27 11.02 6.14
N ALA A 52 -5.23 10.56 7.39
CA ALA A 52 -3.98 10.35 8.13
C ALA A 52 -3.06 9.29 7.50
N ALA A 53 -3.59 8.39 6.65
CA ALA A 53 -2.83 7.37 5.94
C ALA A 53 -1.73 7.95 5.04
N THR A 54 -1.86 9.22 4.65
CA THR A 54 -0.95 9.88 3.73
C THR A 54 0.01 10.83 4.44
N GLN A 55 -0.15 11.04 5.75
CA GLN A 55 0.76 11.88 6.53
C GLN A 55 2.18 11.30 6.59
N HIS A 56 3.17 12.18 6.59
CA HIS A 56 4.58 11.78 6.69
C HIS A 56 4.86 10.92 7.92
N GLY A 57 5.57 9.81 7.71
CA GLY A 57 5.88 8.81 8.71
C GLY A 57 4.78 7.78 8.94
N THR A 58 3.57 7.94 8.41
CA THR A 58 2.49 6.96 8.62
C THR A 58 2.84 5.62 7.96
N LYS A 59 2.82 4.56 8.76
CA LYS A 59 2.94 3.16 8.29
C LYS A 59 1.57 2.67 7.88
N VAL A 60 1.46 2.16 6.66
CA VAL A 60 0.21 1.67 6.07
C VAL A 60 0.37 0.23 5.62
N LEU A 61 -0.68 -0.56 5.80
CA LEU A 61 -0.86 -1.86 5.18
C LEU A 61 -1.70 -1.69 3.91
N THR A 62 -1.30 -2.38 2.85
CA THR A 62 -1.98 -2.42 1.55
C THR A 62 -2.13 -3.87 1.11
N ARG A 63 -2.83 -4.12 -0.01
CA ARG A 63 -2.86 -5.46 -0.60
C ARG A 63 -1.47 -5.96 -1.01
N TYR A 64 -0.52 -5.07 -1.27
CA TYR A 64 0.83 -5.40 -1.73
C TYR A 64 1.86 -5.43 -0.57
N GLY A 65 1.38 -5.44 0.68
CA GLY A 65 2.22 -5.42 1.87
C GLY A 65 2.33 -4.05 2.52
N LEU A 66 3.37 -3.90 3.36
CA LEU A 66 3.57 -2.74 4.22
C LEU A 66 4.34 -1.63 3.51
N ALA A 67 3.88 -0.40 3.69
CA ALA A 67 4.51 0.79 3.17
C ALA A 67 4.53 1.91 4.21
N THR A 68 5.31 2.95 3.95
CA THR A 68 5.35 4.14 4.79
C THR A 68 5.26 5.39 3.92
N SER A 69 4.41 6.34 4.31
CA SER A 69 4.41 7.66 3.69
C SER A 69 5.68 8.40 4.07
N VAL A 70 6.56 8.68 3.10
CA VAL A 70 7.83 9.38 3.31
C VAL A 70 7.78 10.80 2.76
N GLY A 71 6.91 11.07 1.80
CA GLY A 71 6.83 12.36 1.11
C GLY A 71 6.75 12.14 -0.39
N VAL A 72 6.65 13.21 -1.15
CA VAL A 72 6.37 13.15 -2.57
C VAL A 72 7.66 12.99 -3.38
N ALA A 73 7.88 11.81 -3.95
CA ALA A 73 9.03 11.52 -4.80
C ALA A 73 8.97 12.27 -6.15
N ALA A 74 10.11 12.75 -6.62
CA ALA A 74 10.29 13.28 -7.96
C ALA A 74 10.05 12.19 -9.01
N ALA A 75 9.53 12.59 -10.17
CA ALA A 75 9.24 11.74 -11.32
C ALA A 75 10.54 11.21 -11.97
N GLY A 76 11.21 10.25 -11.33
CA GLY A 76 12.44 9.63 -11.81
C GLY A 76 12.29 8.13 -11.95
N ALA A 77 12.29 7.66 -13.20
CA ALA A 77 12.82 6.37 -13.66
C ALA A 77 11.88 5.23 -14.12
N SER A 78 10.55 5.25 -13.92
CA SER A 78 9.72 4.20 -14.55
C SER A 78 8.30 4.61 -14.96
N LEU A 79 7.62 5.41 -14.14
CA LEU A 79 6.24 5.84 -14.43
C LEU A 79 6.09 7.36 -14.58
N HIS A 80 7.17 8.15 -14.38
CA HIS A 80 7.16 9.62 -14.37
C HIS A 80 6.05 10.24 -13.50
N VAL A 81 5.62 9.51 -12.47
CA VAL A 81 4.54 9.91 -11.58
C VAL A 81 5.10 10.08 -10.17
N PRO A 82 4.76 11.18 -9.48
CA PRO A 82 5.16 11.36 -8.09
C PRO A 82 4.57 10.28 -7.19
N ALA A 83 5.32 9.87 -6.17
CA ALA A 83 4.90 8.82 -5.24
C ALA A 83 5.20 9.22 -3.80
N LEU A 84 4.17 9.16 -2.95
CA LEU A 84 4.18 9.39 -1.50
C LEU A 84 4.81 8.24 -0.69
N LEU A 85 4.55 7.00 -1.14
CA LEU A 85 4.78 5.80 -0.36
C LEU A 85 6.15 5.17 -0.62
N TRP A 86 6.71 4.60 0.44
CA TRP A 86 7.94 3.83 0.47
C TRP A 86 7.64 2.37 0.80
N HIS A 87 8.25 1.42 0.11
CA HIS A 87 8.08 -0.02 0.36
C HIS A 87 9.42 -0.63 0.82
N PRO A 88 9.48 -1.41 1.92
CA PRO A 88 10.73 -1.90 2.50
C PRO A 88 11.36 -3.08 1.73
N SER A 89 10.64 -3.71 0.79
CA SER A 89 11.11 -4.90 0.05
C SER A 89 12.17 -4.66 -1.03
N GLY A 90 12.87 -3.51 -1.03
CA GLY A 90 13.97 -3.25 -1.96
C GLY A 90 13.65 -2.30 -3.11
N ALA A 91 14.65 -2.06 -3.96
CA ALA A 91 14.58 -1.13 -5.09
C ALA A 91 13.48 -1.48 -6.12
N PRO A 92 13.30 -2.75 -6.53
CA PRO A 92 12.24 -3.12 -7.47
C PRO A 92 10.83 -2.88 -6.90
N ALA A 93 10.61 -3.18 -5.62
CA ALA A 93 9.31 -2.98 -4.98
C ALA A 93 9.01 -1.50 -4.71
N ALA A 94 10.03 -0.68 -4.44
CA ALA A 94 9.87 0.76 -4.36
C ALA A 94 9.26 1.31 -5.66
N CYS A 95 9.66 0.81 -6.84
CA CYS A 95 9.08 1.19 -8.14
C CYS A 95 7.57 0.95 -8.25
N LEU A 96 6.99 0.07 -7.43
CA LEU A 96 5.54 -0.16 -7.35
C LEU A 96 4.81 0.87 -6.47
N ALA A 97 5.52 1.76 -5.78
CA ALA A 97 4.91 2.79 -4.93
C ALA A 97 3.78 3.61 -5.60
N PRO A 98 3.86 3.99 -6.90
CA PRO A 98 2.72 4.61 -7.58
C PRO A 98 1.47 3.72 -7.62
N LEU A 99 1.61 2.41 -7.75
CA LEU A 99 0.49 1.45 -7.72
C LEU A 99 -0.16 1.41 -6.33
N LEU A 100 0.64 1.54 -5.27
CA LEU A 100 0.14 1.60 -3.89
C LEU A 100 -0.81 2.80 -3.66
N HIS A 101 -0.67 3.89 -4.41
CA HIS A 101 -1.61 5.02 -4.30
C HIS A 101 -2.99 4.69 -4.87
N GLY A 102 -3.05 3.72 -5.79
CA GLY A 102 -4.30 3.25 -6.38
C GLY A 102 -5.09 2.33 -5.46
N THR A 103 -4.48 1.84 -4.38
CA THR A 103 -5.06 0.87 -3.45
C THR A 103 -5.64 1.52 -2.19
N ALA A 104 -6.38 0.72 -1.41
CA ALA A 104 -6.74 1.12 -0.06
C ALA A 104 -5.49 1.20 0.82
N LEU A 105 -5.44 2.22 1.69
CA LEU A 105 -4.35 2.44 2.63
C LEU A 105 -4.89 2.31 4.06
N LEU A 106 -4.53 1.23 4.75
CA LEU A 106 -4.94 0.97 6.12
C LEU A 106 -3.82 1.41 7.07
N PRO A 107 -3.96 2.49 7.86
CA PRO A 107 -2.92 2.90 8.80
C PRO A 107 -2.76 1.85 9.90
N VAL A 108 -1.52 1.44 10.13
CA VAL A 108 -1.17 0.40 11.11
C VAL A 108 -0.05 0.85 12.06
N GLY A 109 0.44 2.08 11.91
CA GLY A 109 1.42 2.64 12.83
C GLY A 109 2.04 3.93 12.32
N HIS A 110 3.12 4.34 12.99
CA HIS A 110 3.88 5.53 12.63
C HIS A 110 5.37 5.30 12.86
N HIS A 111 6.19 5.77 11.92
CA HIS A 111 7.63 5.84 12.05
C HIS A 111 8.06 7.29 12.25
N LYS A 112 8.88 7.50 13.28
CA LYS A 112 9.63 8.74 13.41
C LYS A 112 10.72 8.78 12.36
N LEU A 113 10.46 9.49 11.27
CA LEU A 113 11.45 9.75 10.23
C LEU A 113 12.26 10.99 10.60
N ALA A 114 13.53 11.01 10.21
CA ALA A 114 14.29 12.24 10.23
C ALA A 114 13.68 13.20 9.19
N TYR A 115 13.88 14.50 9.38
CA TYR A 115 13.46 15.50 8.39
C TYR A 115 14.05 15.21 7.00
N ASN A 116 15.23 14.58 6.98
CA ASN A 116 15.92 14.07 5.79
C ASN A 116 15.55 12.61 5.49
N GLY A 117 14.28 12.22 5.59
CA GLY A 117 13.77 10.90 5.18
C GLY A 117 14.42 9.68 5.87
N PRO A 118 14.26 8.48 5.29
CA PRO A 118 14.87 7.25 5.77
C PRO A 118 16.40 7.31 5.69
N THR A 119 17.08 7.13 6.82
CA THR A 119 18.52 6.87 6.89
C THR A 119 18.79 5.37 6.91
N ALA A 120 20.04 4.94 6.72
CA ALA A 120 20.43 3.53 6.82
C ALA A 120 20.08 2.87 8.18
N ALA A 121 19.84 3.67 9.22
CA ALA A 121 19.44 3.21 10.54
C ALA A 121 17.91 3.27 10.78
N CYS A 122 17.12 3.75 9.80
CA CYS A 122 15.68 3.90 9.98
C CYS A 122 14.95 2.56 9.90
N ALA A 123 14.07 2.31 10.86
CA ALA A 123 13.25 1.08 10.94
C ALA A 123 12.37 0.83 9.70
N VAL A 124 12.07 1.89 8.92
CA VAL A 124 11.33 1.81 7.66
C VAL A 124 12.05 1.01 6.56
N LEU A 125 13.35 0.72 6.74
CA LEU A 125 14.12 -0.15 5.86
C LEU A 125 14.01 -1.63 6.24
N THR A 126 13.50 -1.93 7.43
CA THR A 126 13.32 -3.30 7.90
C THR A 126 12.02 -3.85 7.32
N ARG A 127 12.11 -4.96 6.58
CA ARG A 127 10.92 -5.69 6.14
C ARG A 127 10.20 -6.25 7.36
N GLU A 128 8.94 -5.88 7.50
CA GLU A 128 8.03 -6.43 8.49
C GLU A 128 7.07 -7.42 7.80
N ASP A 129 6.67 -8.47 8.50
CA ASP A 129 5.76 -9.48 7.97
C ASP A 129 4.31 -8.96 8.00
N PRO A 130 3.62 -8.83 6.85
CA PRO A 130 2.22 -8.38 6.82
C PRO A 130 1.27 -9.25 7.67
N ARG A 131 1.61 -10.52 7.91
CA ARG A 131 0.82 -11.45 8.74
C ARG A 131 0.69 -11.01 10.20
N LEU A 132 1.53 -10.10 10.68
CA LEU A 132 1.41 -9.53 12.03
C LEU A 132 0.09 -8.77 12.26
N TYR A 133 -0.59 -8.38 11.18
CA TYR A 133 -1.88 -7.69 11.23
C TYR A 133 -3.08 -8.60 11.00
N MET A 134 -2.83 -9.89 10.83
CA MET A 134 -3.87 -10.91 10.70
C MET A 134 -4.14 -11.53 12.07
N THR A 135 -5.37 -12.00 12.28
CA THR A 135 -5.67 -12.95 13.36
C THR A 135 -4.91 -14.26 13.18
N ASP A 136 -4.72 -15.00 14.27
CA ASP A 136 -4.03 -16.29 14.23
C ASP A 136 -4.67 -17.25 13.21
N GLY A 137 -3.86 -17.72 12.25
CA GLY A 137 -4.28 -18.67 11.23
C GLY A 137 -3.92 -18.22 9.79
N PRO A 138 -4.31 -19.03 8.78
CA PRO A 138 -4.03 -18.72 7.39
C PRO A 138 -4.98 -17.67 6.78
N LEU A 139 -6.08 -17.36 7.48
CA LEU A 139 -7.15 -16.49 7.00
C LEU A 139 -7.66 -15.60 8.13
N ASP A 140 -7.71 -14.30 7.89
CA ASP A 140 -8.34 -13.32 8.75
C ASP A 140 -9.77 -13.08 8.30
N THR A 141 -10.75 -13.42 9.14
CA THR A 141 -12.19 -13.26 8.84
C THR A 141 -12.78 -12.00 9.46
N THR A 142 -11.94 -11.11 9.99
CA THR A 142 -12.39 -9.90 10.64
C THR A 142 -12.81 -8.85 9.62
N ALA A 143 -13.75 -8.00 10.03
CA ALA A 143 -14.15 -6.82 9.27
C ALA A 143 -12.99 -5.83 9.09
N TRP A 144 -12.06 -5.76 10.06
CA TRP A 144 -10.96 -4.80 10.04
C TRP A 144 -10.10 -4.92 8.77
N LEU A 145 -9.61 -6.13 8.48
CA LEU A 145 -8.72 -6.35 7.35
C LEU A 145 -9.49 -6.37 6.02
N THR A 146 -10.65 -7.03 6.01
CA THR A 146 -11.48 -7.19 4.81
C THR A 146 -12.07 -5.85 4.35
N GLU A 147 -12.68 -5.07 5.25
CA GLU A 147 -13.18 -3.72 4.92
C GLU A 147 -12.01 -2.75 4.71
N GLY A 148 -10.93 -2.88 5.49
CA GLY A 148 -9.78 -1.98 5.42
C GLY A 148 -9.03 -2.04 4.09
N LEU A 149 -8.77 -3.24 3.58
CA LEU A 149 -7.98 -3.45 2.36
C LEU A 149 -8.84 -3.56 1.09
N PHE A 150 -10.04 -4.13 1.20
CA PHE A 150 -10.90 -4.43 0.04
C PHE A 150 -12.23 -3.66 0.06
N GLY A 151 -12.57 -2.99 1.16
CA GLY A 151 -13.82 -2.23 1.32
C GLY A 151 -15.08 -3.06 1.15
N VAL A 152 -15.00 -4.35 1.49
CA VAL A 152 -16.14 -5.27 1.54
C VAL A 152 -16.17 -5.98 2.88
N ARG A 153 -17.37 -6.40 3.30
CA ARG A 153 -17.58 -7.06 4.59
C ARG A 153 -17.55 -8.57 4.44
N PRO A 154 -16.96 -9.30 5.39
CA PRO A 154 -17.19 -10.75 5.52
C PRO A 154 -18.69 -11.05 5.54
N GLY A 155 -19.10 -12.13 4.85
CA GLY A 155 -20.49 -12.53 4.65
C GLY A 155 -21.24 -11.78 3.55
N SER A 156 -20.65 -10.76 2.92
CA SER A 156 -21.31 -10.08 1.80
C SER A 156 -21.26 -10.95 0.54
N ALA A 157 -22.28 -10.86 -0.30
CA ALA A 157 -22.25 -11.48 -1.62
C ALA A 157 -21.07 -10.93 -2.46
N TRP A 158 -20.43 -11.82 -3.21
CA TRP A 158 -19.35 -11.53 -4.15
C TRP A 158 -19.69 -12.06 -5.54
N GLY A 159 -19.20 -11.41 -6.60
CA GLY A 159 -19.50 -11.84 -7.98
C GLY A 159 -20.88 -11.39 -8.47
N ARG A 160 -21.39 -12.07 -9.51
CA ARG A 160 -22.69 -11.76 -10.09
C ARG A 160 -23.81 -12.34 -9.24
N ALA A 161 -24.97 -11.69 -9.29
CA ALA A 161 -26.15 -12.17 -8.58
C ALA A 161 -26.51 -13.61 -9.03
N GLY A 162 -26.63 -14.52 -8.07
CA GLY A 162 -26.96 -15.92 -8.30
C GLY A 162 -25.76 -16.88 -8.40
N GLU A 163 -24.52 -16.39 -8.36
CA GLU A 163 -23.32 -17.25 -8.36
C GLU A 163 -22.99 -17.85 -6.99
N GLY A 164 -23.66 -17.40 -5.92
CA GLY A 164 -23.54 -18.02 -4.59
C GLY A 164 -22.19 -17.83 -3.91
N TRP A 165 -21.36 -16.88 -4.34
CA TRP A 165 -20.10 -16.56 -3.66
C TRP A 165 -20.30 -15.53 -2.55
N VAL A 166 -19.66 -15.76 -1.41
CA VAL A 166 -19.66 -14.85 -0.26
C VAL A 166 -18.23 -14.52 0.15
N VAL A 167 -18.01 -13.28 0.57
CA VAL A 167 -16.73 -12.83 1.12
C VAL A 167 -16.45 -13.57 2.41
N LEU A 168 -15.32 -14.24 2.50
CA LEU A 168 -14.92 -14.98 3.70
C LEU A 168 -13.97 -14.15 4.58
N GLY A 169 -12.96 -13.53 3.97
CA GLY A 169 -11.92 -12.83 4.70
C GLY A 169 -10.69 -12.56 3.83
N VAL A 170 -9.55 -12.32 4.46
CA VAL A 170 -8.28 -12.00 3.79
C VAL A 170 -7.22 -13.03 4.15
N GLY A 171 -6.55 -13.59 3.15
CA GLY A 171 -5.39 -14.46 3.29
C GLY A 171 -4.10 -13.74 2.89
N TYR A 172 -2.96 -14.29 3.28
CA TYR A 172 -1.65 -13.82 2.82
C TYR A 172 -0.99 -14.87 1.92
N SER A 173 -0.69 -14.49 0.67
CA SER A 173 0.08 -15.30 -0.26
C SER A 173 1.58 -15.05 -0.05
N ALA A 174 2.28 -16.03 0.50
CA ALA A 174 3.74 -15.93 0.66
C ALA A 174 4.48 -15.94 -0.69
N ALA A 175 3.90 -16.57 -1.71
CA ALA A 175 4.47 -16.63 -3.06
C ALA A 175 4.48 -15.25 -3.73
N GLU A 176 3.35 -14.56 -3.69
CA GLU A 176 3.19 -13.24 -4.30
C GLU A 176 3.59 -12.10 -3.33
N SER A 177 3.74 -12.41 -2.04
CA SER A 177 3.89 -11.41 -0.97
C SER A 177 2.73 -10.40 -0.92
N GLU A 178 1.52 -10.86 -1.23
CA GLU A 178 0.29 -10.06 -1.27
C GLU A 178 -0.76 -10.55 -0.25
N MET A 179 -1.66 -9.64 0.11
CA MET A 179 -2.91 -9.95 0.79
C MET A 179 -4.00 -10.15 -0.26
N ASP A 180 -4.72 -11.24 -0.17
CA ASP A 180 -5.75 -11.62 -1.11
C ASP A 180 -7.11 -11.74 -0.44
N LEU A 181 -8.15 -11.27 -1.11
CA LEU A 181 -9.53 -11.46 -0.66
C LEU A 181 -9.94 -12.89 -0.99
N CYS A 182 -10.38 -13.64 0.03
CA CYS A 182 -10.90 -14.99 -0.13
C CYS A 182 -12.42 -14.97 -0.09
N VAL A 183 -13.03 -15.77 -0.97
CA VAL A 183 -14.46 -15.97 -1.07
C VAL A 183 -14.79 -17.45 -0.95
N SER A 184 -15.97 -17.77 -0.43
CA SER A 184 -16.46 -19.14 -0.33
C SER A 184 -17.78 -19.28 -1.09
N HIS A 185 -17.98 -20.42 -1.74
CA HIS A 185 -19.24 -20.72 -2.40
C HIS A 185 -20.24 -21.34 -1.41
N GLU A 186 -21.43 -20.75 -1.28
CA GLU A 186 -22.44 -21.06 -0.25
C GLU A 186 -22.86 -22.54 -0.22
N GLN A 187 -22.92 -23.21 -1.37
CA GLN A 187 -23.41 -24.58 -1.46
C GLN A 187 -22.32 -25.64 -1.32
N SER A 188 -21.13 -25.37 -1.85
CA SER A 188 -20.04 -26.35 -1.91
C SER A 188 -19.00 -26.16 -0.81
N GLY A 189 -18.97 -24.98 -0.19
CA GLY A 189 -17.91 -24.58 0.74
C GLY A 189 -16.55 -24.37 0.07
N ASP A 190 -16.48 -24.40 -1.28
CA ASP A 190 -15.24 -24.18 -2.02
C ASP A 190 -14.71 -22.77 -1.72
N VAL A 191 -13.40 -22.64 -1.47
CA VAL A 191 -12.76 -21.37 -1.12
C VAL A 191 -11.79 -20.99 -2.23
N ARG A 192 -11.93 -19.78 -2.75
CA ARG A 192 -11.10 -19.25 -3.85
C ARG A 192 -10.66 -17.82 -3.59
N LEU A 193 -9.67 -17.37 -4.36
CA LEU A 193 -9.33 -15.96 -4.42
C LEU A 193 -10.43 -15.23 -5.20
N ALA A 194 -10.78 -14.04 -4.73
CA ALA A 194 -11.81 -13.21 -5.32
C ALA A 194 -11.51 -12.84 -6.79
N ASP A 195 -10.22 -12.62 -7.10
CA ASP A 195 -9.74 -12.27 -8.44
C ASP A 195 -9.95 -13.44 -9.43
N ASP A 196 -9.86 -14.69 -8.99
CA ASP A 196 -10.09 -15.88 -9.82
C ASP A 196 -11.57 -16.08 -10.17
N VAL A 197 -12.48 -15.61 -9.32
CA VAL A 197 -13.93 -15.67 -9.54
C VAL A 197 -14.40 -14.57 -10.49
N HIS A 198 -13.79 -13.38 -10.43
CA HIS A 198 -14.14 -12.25 -11.30
C HIS A 198 -13.67 -12.40 -12.76
N MET A 199 -12.73 -13.31 -13.03
CA MET A 199 -12.21 -13.56 -14.39
C MET A 199 -12.99 -14.62 -15.19
N GLN A 200 -14.11 -15.12 -14.66
CA GLN A 200 -15.05 -16.04 -15.34
C GLN A 200 -16.33 -15.33 -15.78
#